data_AF-A0A2N4WUL1-F1
#
_entry.id   AF-A0A2N4WUL1-F1
#
_cell.length_a   1.000
_cell.length_b   1.000
_cell.length_c   1.000
_cell.angle_alpha   90.00
_cell.angle_beta   90.00
_cell.angle_gamma   90.00
#
_symmetry.space_group_name_H-M   'P 1'
#
loop_
_entity.id
_entity.type
_entity.pdbx_description
1 polymer ?
#
loop_
_entity_poly.entity_id
_entity_poly.type
_entity_poly.pdbx_seq_one_letter_code
_entity_poly.pdbx_strand_id
1 'polypeptide(L)'
;MSLLADLANARTEEDVKDAYIKALGLKAYFKGLVDIQTEEVWFEAKESSTPPILMFAQLLVYVRAARKRGEPIPGFLAVIDREKAALMPTEHALSILEDKTVEWPKSGSAADKVLAAKIAPVIETHFVVYQIASHEKEFIRAVKSAIAEGRIIRTQITPDNLRQVFDKWVAMIGLELGSANPADFAVLFFADIMHDGANATMTNLPARLLYDGGKPVFLLNGQTYELASERGYRNFWAIYHRPPEAKHRHYLLERRDSLLPLDEQKFKGAYYTPLHIVDKAYDQLTATLGENWQQRYIIWDMCCGVGNLEVKHSNYRNVFMSTLDQADIDIMRASHTCVGATIFQYDYLNDDIDDFGNIDYSISNKVPPALRQAIADAKEGKKGAKPILVLINPPYAEAMNIDNVTASSGKNSEMKKGVSKTRISHGMADLGYAARELFVQFLHRIMAELPKCKLAMFSKLKYVNAPNFGAFRERWLAEYLDGFVVHSKSFDGLKGNFPIGFLLWDMAKQKPADAISTIALNKDGEAIGEKSFYRKLPVT
;
A
#
# COMPACT_ATOMS: atom_id res chain seq x y z
N MET A 1 -15.99 26.71 -2.97
CA MET A 1 -14.57 27.07 -3.13
C MET A 1 -13.82 26.57 -1.91
N SER A 2 -12.59 26.12 -2.08
CA SER A 2 -11.73 25.66 -0.98
C SER A 2 -11.13 26.85 -0.22
N LEU A 3 -10.70 26.63 1.02
CA LEU A 3 -10.03 27.67 1.83
C LEU A 3 -8.80 28.22 1.08
N LEU A 4 -8.00 27.34 0.45
CA LEU A 4 -6.84 27.76 -0.33
C LEU A 4 -7.20 28.76 -1.45
N ALA A 5 -8.33 28.57 -2.12
CA ALA A 5 -8.77 29.46 -3.19
C ALA A 5 -9.24 30.82 -2.65
N ASP A 6 -9.92 30.82 -1.50
CA ASP A 6 -10.35 32.06 -0.84
C ASP A 6 -9.11 32.85 -0.32
N LEU A 7 -8.12 32.18 0.27
CA LEU A 7 -6.86 32.78 0.76
C LEU A 7 -5.95 33.33 -0.37
N ALA A 8 -6.05 32.79 -1.58
CA ALA A 8 -5.35 33.32 -2.74
C ALA A 8 -5.86 34.72 -3.14
N ASN A 9 -7.13 35.00 -2.84
CA ASN A 9 -7.79 36.27 -3.15
C ASN A 9 -7.79 37.26 -1.98
N ALA A 10 -7.44 36.82 -0.77
CA ALA A 10 -7.33 37.69 0.39
C ALA A 10 -6.30 38.80 0.18
N ARG A 11 -6.66 40.03 0.56
CA ARG A 11 -5.81 41.24 0.47
C ARG A 11 -5.56 41.87 1.83
N THR A 12 -6.37 41.52 2.82
CA THR A 12 -6.33 42.06 4.17
C THR A 12 -6.37 40.94 5.21
N GLU A 13 -6.00 41.25 6.45
CA GLU A 13 -6.14 40.31 7.56
C GLU A 13 -7.61 39.94 7.82
N GLU A 14 -8.55 40.87 7.58
CA GLU A 14 -9.98 40.57 7.68
C GLU A 14 -10.45 39.58 6.61
N ASP A 15 -9.95 39.68 5.37
CA ASP A 15 -10.25 38.69 4.33
C ASP A 15 -9.74 37.30 4.73
N VAL A 16 -8.58 37.21 5.39
CA VAL A 16 -8.04 35.96 5.92
C VAL A 16 -8.99 35.41 6.99
N LYS A 17 -9.40 36.24 7.97
CA LYS A 17 -10.35 35.83 9.02
C LYS A 17 -11.65 35.30 8.40
N ASP A 18 -12.21 36.01 7.43
CA ASP A 18 -13.47 35.64 6.78
C ASP A 18 -13.35 34.33 5.98
N ALA A 19 -12.23 34.11 5.28
CA ALA A 19 -11.96 32.86 4.58
C ALA A 19 -11.93 31.67 5.54
N TYR A 20 -11.24 31.80 6.68
CA TYR A 20 -11.18 30.75 7.70
C TYR A 20 -12.52 30.52 8.40
N ILE A 21 -13.24 31.58 8.78
CA ILE A 21 -14.60 31.47 9.36
C ILE A 21 -15.53 30.68 8.45
N LYS A 22 -15.52 31.02 7.15
CA LYS A 22 -16.32 30.35 6.12
C LYS A 22 -15.94 28.88 5.96
N ALA A 23 -14.65 28.57 5.86
CA ALA A 23 -14.17 27.20 5.69
C ALA A 23 -14.45 26.32 6.92
N LEU A 24 -14.29 26.88 8.11
CA LEU A 24 -14.60 26.24 9.39
C LEU A 24 -16.11 26.16 9.66
N GLY A 25 -16.93 26.94 8.95
CA GLY A 25 -18.38 26.98 9.14
C GLY A 25 -18.79 27.48 10.52
N LEU A 26 -18.02 28.42 11.08
CA LEU A 26 -18.28 28.97 12.41
C LEU A 26 -19.58 29.79 12.37
N LYS A 27 -20.55 29.42 13.24
CA LYS A 27 -21.85 30.09 13.33
C LYS A 27 -21.95 31.05 14.51
N ALA A 28 -21.28 30.73 15.61
CA ALA A 28 -21.22 31.55 16.82
C ALA A 28 -19.75 31.89 17.06
N TYR A 29 -19.38 33.15 16.78
CA TYR A 29 -18.05 33.66 17.01
C TYR A 29 -18.10 35.16 17.29
N PHE A 30 -17.07 35.67 17.94
CA PHE A 30 -16.87 37.11 18.17
C PHE A 30 -15.53 37.54 17.57
N LYS A 31 -15.49 38.69 16.90
CA LYS A 31 -14.26 39.35 16.45
C LYS A 31 -14.03 40.60 17.30
N GLY A 32 -12.83 40.76 17.85
CA GLY A 32 -12.51 41.91 18.70
C GLY A 32 -11.01 42.00 19.00
N LEU A 33 -10.63 42.08 20.28
CA LEU A 33 -9.20 42.12 20.67
C LEU A 33 -8.44 40.86 20.26
N VAL A 34 -9.12 39.71 20.30
CA VAL A 34 -8.67 38.46 19.66
C VAL A 34 -9.43 38.37 18.34
N ASP A 35 -8.74 37.96 17.28
CA ASP A 35 -9.24 38.05 15.91
C ASP A 35 -10.50 37.23 15.68
N ILE A 36 -10.56 36.02 16.22
CA ILE A 36 -11.77 35.18 16.20
C ILE A 36 -11.85 34.45 17.54
N GLN A 37 -12.98 34.53 18.23
CA GLN A 37 -13.25 33.82 19.48
C GLN A 37 -14.49 32.93 19.31
N THR A 38 -14.32 31.63 19.58
CA THR A 38 -15.42 30.72 19.95
C THR A 38 -15.27 30.35 21.43
N GLU A 39 -16.22 29.60 21.98
CA GLU A 39 -16.12 29.06 23.34
C GLU A 39 -14.91 28.12 23.48
N GLU A 40 -14.63 27.34 22.45
CA GLU A 40 -13.65 26.26 22.46
C GLU A 40 -12.29 26.65 21.87
N VAL A 41 -12.25 27.61 20.93
CA VAL A 41 -11.02 27.98 20.20
C VAL A 41 -10.90 29.49 20.02
N TRP A 42 -9.73 30.02 20.36
CA TRP A 42 -9.34 31.40 20.02
C TRP A 42 -8.31 31.42 18.89
N PHE A 43 -8.45 32.38 17.99
CA PHE A 43 -7.60 32.53 16.80
C PHE A 43 -6.87 33.86 16.80
N GLU A 44 -5.62 33.82 16.35
CA GLU A 44 -4.86 34.99 15.92
C GLU A 44 -4.52 34.84 14.43
N ALA A 45 -4.78 35.88 13.65
CA ALA A 45 -4.64 35.88 12.20
C ALA A 45 -3.54 36.84 11.75
N LYS A 46 -2.89 36.51 10.64
CA LYS A 46 -2.01 37.43 9.92
C LYS A 46 -2.29 37.43 8.43
N GLU A 47 -2.21 38.62 7.84
CA GLU A 47 -2.37 38.80 6.40
C GLU A 47 -1.24 38.13 5.61
N SER A 48 0.00 38.19 6.10
CA SER A 48 1.18 37.61 5.45
C SER A 48 1.70 36.37 6.17
N SER A 49 2.44 35.54 5.44
CA SER A 49 3.07 34.32 5.96
C SER A 49 3.95 34.64 7.17
N THR A 50 3.51 34.21 8.36
CA THR A 50 4.11 34.58 9.63
C THR A 50 4.51 33.33 10.40
N PRO A 51 5.69 33.26 11.01
CA PRO A 51 6.05 32.15 11.90
C PRO A 51 4.97 31.90 12.98
N PRO A 52 4.48 30.65 13.15
CA PRO A 52 3.41 30.35 14.11
C PRO A 52 3.73 30.82 15.53
N ILE A 53 5.00 30.73 15.93
CA ILE A 53 5.45 31.16 17.26
C ILE A 53 5.23 32.66 17.52
N LEU A 54 5.32 33.51 16.49
CA LEU A 54 5.07 34.95 16.62
C LEU A 54 3.57 35.23 16.79
N MET A 55 2.74 34.50 16.04
CA MET A 55 1.28 34.61 16.18
C MET A 55 0.83 34.09 17.55
N PHE A 56 1.39 32.97 18.03
CA PHE A 56 1.10 32.45 19.35
C PHE A 56 1.58 33.40 20.46
N ALA A 57 2.72 34.07 20.29
CA ALA A 57 3.18 35.09 21.24
C ALA A 57 2.13 36.20 21.40
N GLN A 58 1.57 36.70 20.30
CA GLN A 58 0.50 37.69 20.32
C GLN A 58 -0.78 37.12 20.97
N LEU A 59 -1.23 35.93 20.56
CA LEU A 59 -2.44 35.31 21.08
C LEU A 59 -2.37 35.06 22.60
N LEU A 60 -1.21 34.60 23.09
CA LEU A 60 -1.00 34.31 24.52
C LEU A 60 -1.01 35.55 25.40
N VAL A 61 -0.72 36.75 24.87
CA VAL A 61 -0.91 38.01 25.62
C VAL A 61 -2.38 38.18 26.00
N TYR A 62 -3.30 37.88 25.08
CA TYR A 62 -4.74 37.98 25.32
C TYR A 62 -5.24 36.88 26.28
N VAL A 63 -4.79 35.64 26.09
CA VAL A 63 -5.10 34.51 26.99
C VAL A 63 -4.64 34.83 28.42
N ARG A 64 -3.44 35.38 28.58
CA ARG A 64 -2.92 35.80 29.89
C ARG A 64 -3.78 36.89 30.53
N ALA A 65 -4.17 37.88 29.75
CA ALA A 65 -4.96 39.01 30.24
C ALA A 65 -6.35 38.56 30.71
N ALA A 66 -7.02 37.71 29.94
CA ALA A 66 -8.30 37.10 30.32
C ALA A 66 -8.19 36.28 31.61
N ARG A 67 -7.17 35.39 31.70
CA ARG A 67 -6.90 34.60 32.90
C ARG A 67 -6.68 35.46 34.15
N LYS A 68 -5.94 36.56 34.03
CA LYS A 68 -5.72 37.50 35.15
C LYS A 68 -6.99 38.20 35.62
N ARG A 69 -7.98 38.37 34.75
CA ARG A 69 -9.30 38.92 35.08
C ARG A 69 -10.28 37.86 35.59
N GLY A 70 -9.86 36.58 35.64
CA GLY A 70 -10.75 35.47 36.00
C GLY A 70 -11.76 35.12 34.90
N GLU A 71 -11.52 35.56 33.67
CA GLU A 71 -12.36 35.23 32.52
C GLU A 71 -12.05 33.81 32.03
N PRO A 72 -13.04 33.11 31.46
CA PRO A 72 -12.82 31.81 30.84
C PRO A 72 -11.85 31.93 29.66
N ILE A 73 -10.98 30.93 29.52
CA ILE A 73 -10.04 30.77 28.40
C ILE A 73 -10.42 29.50 27.61
N PRO A 74 -10.19 29.45 26.29
CA PRO A 74 -10.63 28.34 25.44
C PRO A 74 -9.82 27.08 25.72
N GLY A 75 -10.36 25.92 25.36
CA GLY A 75 -9.62 24.66 25.39
C GLY A 75 -8.47 24.60 24.38
N PHE A 76 -8.57 25.34 23.27
CA PHE A 76 -7.59 25.35 22.20
C PHE A 76 -7.23 26.76 21.72
N LEU A 77 -6.02 26.88 21.18
CA LEU A 77 -5.48 28.08 20.55
C LEU A 77 -5.07 27.76 19.12
N ALA A 78 -5.45 28.63 18.19
CA ALA A 78 -5.13 28.50 16.79
C ALA A 78 -4.49 29.78 16.25
N VAL A 79 -3.57 29.63 15.32
CA VAL A 79 -2.96 30.75 14.59
C VAL A 79 -3.04 30.49 13.11
N ILE A 80 -3.36 31.52 12.32
CA ILE A 80 -3.71 31.36 10.91
C ILE A 80 -3.11 32.47 10.05
N ASP A 81 -2.58 32.11 8.88
CA ASP A 81 -2.21 33.05 7.83
C ASP A 81 -2.60 32.51 6.44
N ARG A 82 -2.18 33.20 5.37
CA ARG A 82 -2.49 32.82 3.98
C ARG A 82 -1.87 31.50 3.51
N GLU A 83 -0.80 31.03 4.14
CA GLU A 83 -0.05 29.85 3.72
C GLU A 83 -0.22 28.67 4.69
N LYS A 84 -0.32 28.96 5.99
CA LYS A 84 -0.29 27.94 7.05
C LYS A 84 -1.19 28.30 8.22
N ALA A 85 -1.55 27.27 8.97
CA ALA A 85 -2.23 27.39 10.24
C ALA A 85 -1.51 26.54 11.30
N ALA A 86 -1.72 26.83 12.57
CA ALA A 86 -1.33 25.93 13.66
C ALA A 86 -2.39 25.87 14.76
N LEU A 87 -2.45 24.74 15.45
CA LEU A 87 -3.42 24.44 16.51
C LEU A 87 -2.70 23.79 17.70
N MET A 88 -3.05 24.20 18.93
CA MET A 88 -2.59 23.55 20.16
C MET A 88 -3.65 23.55 21.27
N PRO A 89 -3.62 22.57 22.19
CA PRO A 89 -4.32 22.64 23.46
C PRO A 89 -3.78 23.79 24.32
N THR A 90 -4.67 24.56 24.94
CA THR A 90 -4.30 25.70 25.81
C THR A 90 -3.51 25.24 27.04
N GLU A 91 -3.76 24.02 27.53
CA GLU A 91 -3.10 23.46 28.72
C GLU A 91 -1.57 23.46 28.61
N HIS A 92 -1.02 23.27 27.41
CA HIS A 92 0.42 23.24 27.17
C HIS A 92 1.09 24.61 27.29
N ALA A 93 0.31 25.70 27.25
CA ALA A 93 0.82 27.05 27.46
C ALA A 93 0.62 27.54 28.91
N LEU A 94 -0.05 26.79 29.79
CA LEU A 94 -0.42 27.30 31.12
C LEU A 94 0.79 27.63 32.00
N SER A 95 1.87 26.86 31.89
CA SER A 95 3.10 27.05 32.67
C SER A 95 3.80 28.36 32.32
N ILE A 96 3.93 28.69 31.02
CA ILE A 96 4.60 29.91 30.58
C ILE A 96 3.80 31.18 30.87
N LEU A 97 2.47 31.08 30.97
CA LEU A 97 1.60 32.21 31.35
C LEU A 97 1.82 32.65 32.81
N GLU A 98 2.25 31.74 33.67
CA GLU A 98 2.52 31.96 35.10
C GLU A 98 3.98 32.32 35.40
N ASP A 99 4.88 32.15 34.42
CA ASP A 99 6.29 32.45 34.58
C ASP A 99 6.51 33.95 34.80
N LYS A 100 7.02 34.29 35.99
CA LYS A 100 7.31 35.66 36.42
C LYS A 100 8.54 36.26 35.72
N THR A 101 9.37 35.45 35.09
CA THR A 101 10.57 35.88 34.36
C THR A 101 10.27 36.34 32.92
N VAL A 102 9.05 36.09 32.45
CA VAL A 102 8.57 36.55 31.15
C VAL A 102 7.98 37.94 31.28
N GLU A 103 8.55 38.88 30.54
CA GLU A 103 8.04 40.24 30.42
C GLU A 103 6.96 40.27 29.34
N TRP A 104 5.71 40.38 29.77
CA TRP A 104 4.55 40.40 28.88
C TRP A 104 4.19 41.85 28.49
N PRO A 105 3.99 42.16 27.21
CA PRO A 105 3.58 43.49 26.75
C PRO A 105 2.15 43.82 27.17
N LYS A 106 1.79 45.11 27.07
CA LYS A 106 0.44 45.62 27.42
C LYS A 106 -0.65 45.23 26.40
N SER A 107 -0.28 45.01 25.14
CA SER A 107 -1.18 44.60 24.06
C SER A 107 -0.57 43.45 23.27
N GLY A 108 -1.41 42.62 22.65
CA GLY A 108 -0.95 41.53 21.80
C GLY A 108 -0.15 42.02 20.61
N SER A 109 -0.55 43.13 19.99
CA SER A 109 0.18 43.76 18.87
C SER A 109 1.62 44.20 19.19
N ALA A 110 1.97 44.33 20.47
CA ALA A 110 3.32 44.64 20.93
C ALA A 110 4.14 43.39 21.29
N ALA A 111 3.62 42.18 21.05
CA ALA A 111 4.38 40.94 21.17
C ALA A 111 5.49 40.92 20.13
N ASP A 112 6.73 40.90 20.61
CA ASP A 112 7.92 40.97 19.78
C ASP A 112 8.64 39.63 19.66
N LYS A 113 9.74 39.63 18.91
CA LYS A 113 10.58 38.43 18.74
C LYS A 113 11.24 37.98 20.04
N VAL A 114 11.44 38.89 21.01
CA VAL A 114 12.04 38.56 22.31
C VAL A 114 11.06 37.72 23.13
N LEU A 115 9.80 38.13 23.21
CA LEU A 115 8.75 37.33 23.83
C LEU A 115 8.62 35.96 23.14
N ALA A 116 8.55 35.95 21.81
CA ALA A 116 8.43 34.71 21.05
C ALA A 116 9.59 33.74 21.32
N ALA A 117 10.82 34.24 21.40
CA ALA A 117 11.99 33.41 21.73
C ALA A 117 11.93 32.87 23.17
N LYS A 118 11.39 33.63 24.13
CA LYS A 118 11.22 33.18 25.51
C LYS A 118 10.18 32.07 25.65
N ILE A 119 9.08 32.13 24.89
CA ILE A 119 8.00 31.13 24.99
C ILE A 119 8.24 29.88 24.13
N ALA A 120 9.05 29.98 23.06
CA ALA A 120 9.29 28.88 22.12
C ALA A 120 9.69 27.56 22.78
N PRO A 121 10.63 27.51 23.74
CA PRO A 121 11.03 26.26 24.38
C PRO A 121 9.88 25.53 25.09
N VAL A 122 8.82 26.24 25.48
CA VAL A 122 7.68 25.66 26.20
C VAL A 122 6.57 25.20 25.26
N ILE A 123 6.33 25.89 24.14
CA ILE A 123 5.14 25.62 23.30
C ILE A 123 5.45 25.07 21.92
N GLU A 124 6.69 25.19 21.43
CA GLU A 124 7.04 24.82 20.04
C GLU A 124 6.89 23.32 19.75
N THR A 125 6.97 22.49 20.80
CA THR A 125 6.70 21.04 20.73
C THR A 125 5.23 20.66 20.84
N HIS A 126 4.34 21.64 21.09
CA HIS A 126 2.95 21.40 21.48
C HIS A 126 1.91 21.90 20.46
N PHE A 127 2.34 22.58 19.39
CA PHE A 127 1.44 22.97 18.30
C PHE A 127 1.75 22.21 17.01
N VAL A 128 0.70 21.97 16.22
CA VAL A 128 0.78 21.30 14.92
C VAL A 128 0.70 22.33 13.81
N VAL A 129 1.67 22.36 12.89
CA VAL A 129 1.64 23.27 11.73
C VAL A 129 1.04 22.56 10.52
N TYR A 130 -0.01 23.15 9.95
CA TYR A 130 -0.70 22.71 8.75
C TYR A 130 -0.39 23.67 7.60
N GLN A 131 0.30 23.18 6.56
CA GLN A 131 0.48 23.94 5.32
C GLN A 131 -0.83 23.87 4.52
N ILE A 132 -1.56 24.97 4.34
CA ILE A 132 -2.91 24.94 3.77
C ILE A 132 -2.92 24.36 2.35
N ALA A 133 -1.86 24.64 1.56
CA ALA A 133 -1.69 24.07 0.24
C ALA A 133 -1.80 22.54 0.18
N SER A 134 -1.41 21.83 1.26
CA SER A 134 -1.37 20.37 1.32
C SER A 134 -2.16 19.74 2.48
N HIS A 135 -2.60 20.54 3.46
CA HIS A 135 -3.21 20.09 4.72
C HIS A 135 -4.51 20.82 5.08
N GLU A 136 -5.15 21.50 4.12
CA GLU A 136 -6.41 22.23 4.32
C GLU A 136 -7.48 21.35 5.02
N LYS A 137 -7.70 20.14 4.51
CA LYS A 137 -8.77 19.25 5.01
C LYS A 137 -8.48 18.76 6.42
N GLU A 138 -7.22 18.42 6.71
CA GLU A 138 -6.77 17.96 8.02
C GLU A 138 -6.92 19.08 9.07
N PHE A 139 -6.54 20.31 8.72
CA PHE A 139 -6.71 21.46 9.60
C PHE A 139 -8.19 21.73 9.91
N ILE A 140 -9.04 21.82 8.88
CA ILE A 140 -10.48 22.08 9.05
C ILE A 140 -11.12 21.00 9.93
N ARG A 141 -10.76 19.73 9.72
CA ARG A 141 -11.27 18.62 10.54
C ARG A 141 -10.80 18.73 11.99
N ALA A 142 -9.52 19.02 12.22
CA ALA A 142 -8.95 19.13 13.57
C ALA A 142 -9.66 20.23 14.39
N VAL A 143 -9.85 21.42 13.80
CA VAL A 143 -10.53 22.54 14.46
C VAL A 143 -12.02 22.24 14.70
N LYS A 144 -12.74 21.72 13.70
CA LYS A 144 -14.16 21.35 13.88
C LYS A 144 -14.36 20.31 14.97
N SER A 145 -13.44 19.35 15.07
CA SER A 145 -13.48 18.31 16.11
C SER A 145 -13.13 18.87 17.48
N ALA A 146 -12.16 19.79 17.55
CA ALA A 146 -11.81 20.49 18.78
C ALA A 146 -13.02 21.28 19.34
N ILE A 147 -13.79 21.92 18.45
CA ILE A 147 -15.03 22.62 18.78
C ILE A 147 -16.13 21.62 19.23
N ALA A 148 -16.31 20.51 18.52
CA ALA A 148 -17.41 19.58 18.82
C ALA A 148 -17.17 18.66 20.03
N GLU A 149 -15.92 18.22 20.25
CA GLU A 149 -15.58 17.16 21.21
C GLU A 149 -14.66 17.64 22.35
N GLY A 150 -14.15 18.87 22.31
CA GLY A 150 -13.22 19.38 23.31
C GLY A 150 -11.84 18.72 23.30
N ARG A 151 -11.44 18.07 22.19
CA ARG A 151 -10.13 17.40 22.01
C ARG A 151 -9.59 17.52 20.58
N ILE A 152 -8.26 17.51 20.41
CA ILE A 152 -7.64 17.41 19.07
C ILE A 152 -7.74 15.96 18.57
N ILE A 153 -8.44 15.73 17.47
CA ILE A 153 -8.52 14.42 16.81
C ILE A 153 -7.50 14.35 15.67
N ARG A 154 -6.55 13.42 15.78
CA ARG A 154 -5.61 13.10 14.69
C ARG A 154 -6.32 12.32 13.56
N THR A 155 -5.87 12.50 12.32
CA THR A 155 -6.45 11.82 11.15
C THR A 155 -6.09 10.34 11.13
N GLN A 156 -7.08 9.45 11.00
CA GLN A 156 -6.84 8.01 10.85
C GLN A 156 -6.17 7.69 9.50
N ILE A 157 -5.22 6.75 9.52
CA ILE A 157 -4.62 6.18 8.31
C ILE A 157 -5.51 5.01 7.86
N THR A 158 -6.04 5.11 6.64
CA THR A 158 -6.97 4.15 6.06
C THR A 158 -6.52 3.75 4.66
N PRO A 159 -7.09 2.68 4.08
CA PRO A 159 -6.72 2.30 2.72
C PRO A 159 -6.98 3.37 1.66
N ASP A 160 -7.98 4.23 1.88
CA ASP A 160 -8.37 5.29 0.94
C ASP A 160 -7.36 6.44 0.90
N ASN A 161 -6.67 6.71 2.01
CA ASN A 161 -5.70 7.80 2.10
C ASN A 161 -4.25 7.34 2.10
N LEU A 162 -3.99 6.03 2.09
CA LEU A 162 -2.66 5.44 2.26
C LEU A 162 -1.60 6.05 1.35
N ARG A 163 -1.90 6.22 0.05
CA ARG A 163 -0.96 6.80 -0.92
C ARG A 163 -0.59 8.25 -0.57
N GLN A 164 -1.59 9.06 -0.23
CA GLN A 164 -1.37 10.46 0.15
C GLN A 164 -0.57 10.57 1.45
N VAL A 165 -0.88 9.71 2.43
CA VAL A 165 -0.16 9.65 3.70
C VAL A 165 1.30 9.24 3.48
N PHE A 166 1.54 8.24 2.61
CA PHE A 166 2.88 7.80 2.23
C PHE A 166 3.68 8.92 1.55
N ASP A 167 3.11 9.57 0.52
CA ASP A 167 3.80 10.66 -0.19
C ASP A 167 4.18 11.81 0.77
N LYS A 168 3.31 12.13 1.75
CA LYS A 168 3.59 13.10 2.81
C LYS A 168 4.67 12.62 3.79
N TRP A 169 4.62 11.35 4.18
CA TRP A 169 5.62 10.75 5.07
C TRP A 169 7.01 10.80 4.42
N VAL A 170 7.11 10.47 3.13
CA VAL A 170 8.38 10.57 2.38
C VAL A 170 8.88 12.01 2.40
N ALA A 171 8.02 12.98 2.09
CA ALA A 171 8.41 14.39 2.06
C ALA A 171 8.86 14.96 3.42
N MET A 172 8.28 14.49 4.53
CA MET A 172 8.54 15.03 5.88
C MET A 172 9.54 14.22 6.70
N ILE A 173 9.68 12.93 6.42
CA ILE A 173 10.46 11.96 7.21
C ILE A 173 11.41 11.19 6.28
N GLY A 174 10.90 10.58 5.21
CA GLY A 174 11.70 9.71 4.33
C GLY A 174 12.94 10.41 3.76
N LEU A 175 12.81 11.65 3.30
CA LEU A 175 13.94 12.44 2.77
C LEU A 175 15.00 12.77 3.84
N GLU A 176 14.63 12.79 5.11
CA GLU A 176 15.55 13.04 6.24
C GLU A 176 16.38 11.79 6.60
N LEU A 177 15.95 10.59 6.17
CA LEU A 177 16.62 9.32 6.47
C LEU A 177 17.81 9.01 5.54
N GLY A 178 17.96 9.76 4.44
CA GLY A 178 19.09 9.62 3.52
C GLY A 178 19.17 8.29 2.75
N SER A 179 18.09 7.49 2.69
CA SER A 179 18.10 6.26 1.88
C SER A 179 18.24 6.59 0.39
N ALA A 180 19.17 5.89 -0.28
CA ALA A 180 19.41 6.01 -1.72
C ALA A 180 18.41 5.21 -2.57
N ASN A 181 17.65 4.28 -1.96
CA ASN A 181 16.70 3.42 -2.66
C ASN A 181 15.25 3.80 -2.30
N PRO A 182 14.46 4.37 -3.23
CA PRO A 182 13.07 4.74 -2.98
C PRO A 182 12.17 3.58 -2.54
N ALA A 183 12.49 2.33 -2.90
CA ALA A 183 11.74 1.14 -2.48
C ALA A 183 11.77 0.93 -0.95
N ASP A 184 12.88 1.31 -0.30
CA ASP A 184 13.07 1.16 1.13
C ASP A 184 12.06 1.99 1.92
N PHE A 185 11.65 3.14 1.38
CA PHE A 185 10.68 4.02 2.04
C PHE A 185 9.35 3.34 2.29
N ALA A 186 8.88 2.49 1.39
CA ALA A 186 7.63 1.75 1.61
C ALA A 186 7.75 0.86 2.85
N VAL A 187 8.86 0.12 2.96
CA VAL A 187 9.10 -0.80 4.08
C VAL A 187 9.30 -0.04 5.40
N LEU A 188 10.09 1.04 5.38
CA LEU A 188 10.32 1.93 6.54
C LEU A 188 9.04 2.61 7.00
N PHE A 189 8.21 3.06 6.07
CA PHE A 189 6.91 3.66 6.36
C PHE A 189 5.98 2.68 7.08
N PHE A 190 5.91 1.41 6.64
CA PHE A 190 5.10 0.41 7.34
C PHE A 190 5.61 0.13 8.75
N ALA A 191 6.92 0.12 8.97
CA ALA A 191 7.47 0.01 10.31
C ALA A 191 7.06 1.18 11.21
N ASP A 192 7.00 2.41 10.68
CA ASP A 192 6.61 3.60 11.42
C ASP A 192 5.11 3.62 11.76
N ILE A 193 4.23 3.40 10.76
CA ILE A 193 2.78 3.44 11.00
C ILE A 193 2.31 2.29 11.89
N MET A 194 3.01 1.15 11.88
CA MET A 194 2.65 0.01 12.73
C MET A 194 3.25 0.10 14.14
N HIS A 195 3.78 1.25 14.53
CA HIS A 195 4.33 1.51 15.87
C HIS A 195 3.45 2.53 16.62
N ASP A 196 3.16 2.33 17.89
CA ASP A 196 2.35 3.27 18.68
C ASP A 196 3.18 4.41 19.31
N GLY A 197 4.50 4.26 19.31
CA GLY A 197 5.47 5.17 19.91
C GLY A 197 6.23 4.56 21.08
N ALA A 198 5.75 3.46 21.63
CA ALA A 198 6.41 2.64 22.64
C ALA A 198 6.64 1.20 22.15
N ASN A 199 5.64 0.61 21.49
CA ASN A 199 5.66 -0.77 21.00
C ASN A 199 5.26 -0.86 19.53
N ALA A 200 5.87 -1.81 18.83
CA ALA A 200 5.39 -2.24 17.53
C ALA A 200 4.11 -3.08 17.68
N THR A 201 3.08 -2.77 16.90
CA THR A 201 1.84 -3.56 16.83
C THR A 201 1.96 -4.79 15.94
N MET A 202 3.06 -4.92 15.20
CA MET A 202 3.43 -6.10 14.43
C MET A 202 4.91 -6.40 14.58
N THR A 203 5.23 -7.67 14.81
CA THR A 203 6.60 -8.17 14.94
C THR A 203 7.04 -8.82 13.63
N ASN A 204 8.35 -8.88 13.36
CA ASN A 204 8.95 -9.52 12.19
C ASN A 204 8.73 -8.82 10.83
N LEU A 205 8.43 -7.52 10.83
CA LEU A 205 8.56 -6.73 9.61
C LEU A 205 10.04 -6.62 9.20
N PRO A 206 10.36 -6.53 7.88
CA PRO A 206 11.73 -6.37 7.41
C PRO A 206 12.41 -5.09 7.92
N ALA A 207 11.62 -4.03 8.12
CA ALA A 207 12.03 -2.83 8.84
C ALA A 207 11.45 -2.80 10.27
N ARG A 208 12.16 -2.13 11.18
CA ARG A 208 11.71 -1.84 12.55
C ARG A 208 11.93 -0.39 12.87
N LEU A 209 11.03 0.18 13.66
CA LEU A 209 11.25 1.44 14.34
C LEU A 209 11.69 1.15 15.78
N LEU A 210 12.78 1.78 16.20
CA LEU A 210 13.32 1.77 17.55
C LEU A 210 13.37 3.20 18.10
N TYR A 211 13.61 3.34 19.40
CA TYR A 211 13.83 4.63 20.03
C TYR A 211 15.14 4.61 20.82
N ASP A 212 16.04 5.55 20.53
CA ASP A 212 17.27 5.80 21.30
C ASP A 212 17.20 7.19 21.94
N GLY A 213 17.21 7.26 23.28
CA GLY A 213 17.06 8.52 24.01
C GLY A 213 15.78 9.31 23.67
N GLY A 214 14.72 8.62 23.24
CA GLY A 214 13.46 9.24 22.78
C GLY A 214 13.45 9.66 21.31
N LYS A 215 14.54 9.46 20.57
CA LYS A 215 14.65 9.74 19.13
C LYS A 215 14.30 8.51 18.29
N PRO A 216 13.51 8.65 17.21
CA PRO A 216 13.19 7.54 16.33
C PRO A 216 14.43 7.11 15.52
N VAL A 217 14.71 5.80 15.54
CA VAL A 217 15.79 5.18 14.79
C VAL A 217 15.22 4.02 13.98
N PHE A 218 15.40 4.04 12.67
CA PHE A 218 14.88 3.00 11.79
C PHE A 218 15.95 1.95 11.51
N LEU A 219 15.55 0.69 11.52
CA LEU A 219 16.40 -0.44 11.16
C LEU A 219 15.79 -1.17 9.97
N LEU A 220 16.55 -1.36 8.89
CA LEU A 220 16.15 -2.15 7.72
C LEU A 220 17.33 -3.02 7.29
N ASN A 221 17.14 -4.33 7.18
CA ASN A 221 18.19 -5.28 6.78
C ASN A 221 19.50 -5.17 7.57
N GLY A 222 19.41 -4.82 8.86
CA GLY A 222 20.58 -4.63 9.74
C GLY A 222 21.30 -3.29 9.57
N GLN A 223 20.84 -2.43 8.67
CA GLN A 223 21.31 -1.05 8.53
C GLN A 223 20.43 -0.10 9.33
N THR A 224 21.06 0.87 9.98
CA THR A 224 20.40 1.93 10.75
C THR A 224 20.22 3.19 9.92
N TYR A 225 19.06 3.83 10.03
CA TYR A 225 18.71 5.10 9.43
C TYR A 225 18.21 6.06 10.50
N GLU A 226 18.88 7.19 10.64
CA GLU A 226 18.56 8.25 11.61
C GLU A 226 18.04 9.49 10.87
N LEU A 227 17.19 10.26 11.53
CA LEU A 227 16.68 11.51 10.95
C LEU A 227 17.69 12.64 11.09
N ALA A 228 17.96 13.35 10.00
CA ALA A 228 18.70 14.62 10.06
C ALA A 228 17.93 15.72 10.82
N SER A 229 16.59 15.70 10.81
CA SER A 229 15.73 16.61 11.56
C SER A 229 14.45 15.93 12.10
N GLU A 230 14.18 16.10 13.40
CA GLU A 230 12.97 15.56 14.05
C GLU A 230 11.72 16.42 13.83
N ARG A 231 11.87 17.64 13.28
CA ARG A 231 10.74 18.56 13.13
C ARG A 231 9.66 18.00 12.20
N GLY A 232 10.07 17.43 11.07
CA GLY A 232 9.15 16.80 10.13
C GLY A 232 8.45 15.59 10.75
N TYR A 233 9.20 14.78 11.51
CA TYR A 233 8.66 13.63 12.23
C TYR A 233 7.59 13.99 13.25
N ARG A 234 7.86 14.98 14.11
CA ARG A 234 6.88 15.48 15.09
C ARG A 234 5.64 16.03 14.43
N ASN A 235 5.80 16.84 13.38
CA ASN A 235 4.67 17.42 12.64
C ASN A 235 3.79 16.35 12.00
N PHE A 236 4.40 15.35 11.35
CA PHE A 236 3.67 14.27 10.71
C PHE A 236 2.82 13.50 11.72
N TRP A 237 3.41 13.13 12.86
CA TRP A 237 2.71 12.34 13.88
C TRP A 237 1.73 13.13 14.73
N ALA A 238 1.77 14.45 14.67
CA ALA A 238 0.74 15.29 15.25
C ALA A 238 -0.49 15.44 14.33
N ILE A 239 -0.34 15.19 13.02
CA ILE A 239 -1.44 15.17 12.05
C ILE A 239 -2.13 13.81 12.02
N TYR A 240 -1.36 12.72 12.01
CA TYR A 240 -1.86 11.36 11.80
C TYR A 240 -1.91 10.54 13.08
N HIS A 241 -2.96 9.73 13.22
CA HIS A 241 -3.07 8.76 14.29
C HIS A 241 -2.26 7.52 13.93
N ARG A 242 -1.43 7.04 14.86
CA ARG A 242 -0.78 5.74 14.81
C ARG A 242 -1.03 4.96 16.09
N PRO A 243 -1.08 3.62 16.03
CA PRO A 243 -1.08 2.83 14.81
C PRO A 243 -2.45 2.92 14.10
N PRO A 244 -2.58 2.54 12.81
CA PRO A 244 -3.87 2.41 12.16
C PRO A 244 -4.82 1.50 12.97
N GLU A 245 -6.13 1.70 12.83
CA GLU A 245 -7.13 0.82 13.44
C GLU A 245 -6.90 -0.64 13.03
N ALA A 246 -7.08 -1.58 13.96
CA ALA A 246 -6.79 -3.01 13.74
C ALA A 246 -7.44 -3.58 12.47
N LYS A 247 -8.68 -3.17 12.18
CA LYS A 247 -9.44 -3.57 10.98
C LYS A 247 -8.77 -3.19 9.65
N HIS A 248 -7.87 -2.21 9.65
CA HIS A 248 -7.19 -1.73 8.45
C HIS A 248 -5.78 -2.29 8.30
N ARG A 249 -5.13 -2.78 9.37
CA ARG A 249 -3.68 -3.08 9.36
C ARG A 249 -3.27 -4.11 8.31
N HIS A 250 -4.00 -5.23 8.20
CA HIS A 250 -3.75 -6.26 7.19
C HIS A 250 -3.86 -5.71 5.78
N TYR A 251 -4.99 -5.06 5.48
CA TYR A 251 -5.24 -4.46 4.17
C TYR A 251 -4.19 -3.40 3.80
N LEU A 252 -3.69 -2.63 4.77
CA LEU A 252 -2.64 -1.66 4.53
C LEU A 252 -1.33 -2.34 4.12
N LEU A 253 -0.91 -3.41 4.80
CA LEU A 253 0.29 -4.18 4.43
C LEU A 253 0.17 -4.80 3.04
N GLU A 254 -1.01 -5.31 2.70
CA GLU A 254 -1.30 -5.89 1.38
C GLU A 254 -1.14 -4.86 0.25
N ARG A 255 -1.25 -3.56 0.54
CA ARG A 255 -1.03 -2.47 -0.41
C ARG A 255 0.40 -1.98 -0.49
N ARG A 256 1.37 -2.61 0.18
CA ARG A 256 2.77 -2.16 0.17
C ARG A 256 3.30 -1.94 -1.23
N ASP A 257 3.04 -2.89 -2.13
CA ASP A 257 3.56 -2.78 -3.50
C ASP A 257 2.94 -1.62 -4.28
N SER A 258 1.73 -1.16 -3.92
CA SER A 258 1.13 0.03 -4.52
C SER A 258 1.84 1.35 -4.16
N LEU A 259 2.73 1.31 -3.16
CA LEU A 259 3.54 2.45 -2.71
C LEU A 259 4.92 2.50 -3.39
N LEU A 260 5.35 1.43 -4.07
CA LEU A 260 6.64 1.40 -4.77
C LEU A 260 6.65 2.36 -5.99
N PRO A 261 7.83 2.77 -6.49
CA PRO A 261 7.95 3.47 -7.78
C PRO A 261 7.30 2.70 -8.94
N LEU A 262 6.76 3.41 -9.94
CA LEU A 262 5.97 2.80 -11.04
C LEU A 262 6.75 1.77 -11.88
N ASP A 263 8.05 1.97 -12.03
CA ASP A 263 8.98 1.05 -12.69
C ASP A 263 9.14 -0.26 -11.90
N GLU A 264 9.18 -0.19 -10.58
CA GLU A 264 9.22 -1.36 -9.69
C GLU A 264 7.86 -2.06 -9.58
N GLN A 265 6.76 -1.30 -9.56
CA GLN A 265 5.40 -1.86 -9.61
C GLN A 265 5.18 -2.70 -10.88
N LYS A 266 5.66 -2.21 -12.03
CA LYS A 266 5.58 -2.91 -13.32
C LYS A 266 6.43 -4.17 -13.36
N PHE A 267 7.56 -4.17 -12.65
CA PHE A 267 8.49 -5.30 -12.58
C PHE A 267 7.96 -6.43 -11.70
N LYS A 268 7.34 -6.11 -10.55
CA LYS A 268 6.77 -7.13 -9.64
C LYS A 268 5.50 -7.79 -10.20
N GLY A 269 4.70 -7.06 -10.97
CA GLY A 269 3.70 -7.60 -11.91
C GLY A 269 2.53 -8.43 -11.34
N ALA A 270 2.59 -8.88 -10.08
CA ALA A 270 1.52 -9.59 -9.38
C ALA A 270 0.47 -8.58 -8.93
N TYR A 271 -0.76 -8.71 -9.43
CA TYR A 271 -1.86 -7.84 -9.05
C TYR A 271 -2.59 -8.43 -7.85
N TYR A 272 -2.93 -7.57 -6.91
CA TYR A 272 -3.81 -7.91 -5.78
C TYR A 272 -5.12 -8.54 -6.28
N THR A 273 -5.41 -9.77 -5.87
CA THR A 273 -6.70 -10.43 -6.11
C THR A 273 -7.69 -10.01 -5.02
N PRO A 274 -8.74 -9.22 -5.32
CA PRO A 274 -9.69 -8.76 -4.31
C PRO A 274 -10.43 -9.90 -3.62
N LEU A 275 -10.65 -9.80 -2.31
CA LEU A 275 -11.28 -10.86 -1.51
C LEU A 275 -12.65 -11.30 -2.04
N HIS A 276 -13.46 -10.38 -2.58
CA HIS A 276 -14.76 -10.72 -3.17
C HIS A 276 -14.63 -11.50 -4.48
N ILE A 277 -13.51 -11.35 -5.19
CA ILE A 277 -13.17 -12.16 -6.37
C ILE A 277 -12.51 -13.49 -5.95
N VAL A 278 -11.75 -13.50 -4.85
CA VAL A 278 -11.25 -14.74 -4.23
C VAL A 278 -12.41 -15.64 -3.81
N ASP A 279 -13.50 -15.07 -3.27
CA ASP A 279 -14.74 -15.84 -3.01
C ASP A 279 -15.23 -16.56 -4.26
N LYS A 280 -15.34 -15.84 -5.38
CA LYS A 280 -15.79 -16.43 -6.65
C LYS A 280 -14.85 -17.53 -7.14
N ALA A 281 -13.53 -17.37 -6.96
CA ALA A 281 -12.57 -18.40 -7.29
C ALA A 281 -12.77 -19.68 -6.45
N TYR A 282 -13.02 -19.55 -5.14
CA TYR A 282 -13.24 -20.69 -4.25
C TYR A 282 -14.59 -21.36 -4.46
N ASP A 283 -15.63 -20.58 -4.75
CA ASP A 283 -16.94 -21.09 -5.16
C ASP A 283 -16.79 -21.91 -6.45
N GLN A 284 -16.08 -21.37 -7.45
CA GLN A 284 -15.83 -22.04 -8.73
C GLN A 284 -15.02 -23.33 -8.56
N LEU A 285 -13.97 -23.32 -7.73
CA LEU A 285 -13.18 -24.51 -7.41
C LEU A 285 -14.05 -25.58 -6.74
N THR A 286 -14.92 -25.18 -5.82
CA THR A 286 -15.84 -26.07 -5.11
C THR A 286 -16.87 -26.67 -6.06
N ALA A 287 -17.46 -25.86 -6.94
CA ALA A 287 -18.41 -26.33 -7.95
C ALA A 287 -17.76 -27.33 -8.93
N THR A 288 -16.53 -27.07 -9.35
CA THR A 288 -15.85 -27.86 -10.39
C THR A 288 -15.17 -29.12 -9.82
N LEU A 289 -14.52 -28.98 -8.66
CA LEU A 289 -13.70 -30.02 -8.06
C LEU A 289 -14.39 -30.68 -6.85
N GLY A 290 -15.60 -30.28 -6.47
CA GLY A 290 -16.36 -30.82 -5.34
C GLY A 290 -15.88 -30.32 -3.97
N GLU A 291 -16.76 -30.38 -2.97
CA GLU A 291 -16.58 -29.79 -1.63
C GLU A 291 -15.29 -30.17 -0.90
N ASN A 292 -14.78 -31.37 -1.12
CA ASN A 292 -13.60 -31.89 -0.43
C ASN A 292 -12.28 -31.67 -1.19
N TRP A 293 -12.24 -30.78 -2.20
CA TRP A 293 -11.03 -30.57 -3.00
C TRP A 293 -9.82 -30.16 -2.15
N GLN A 294 -10.01 -29.30 -1.14
CA GLN A 294 -8.91 -28.81 -0.30
C GLN A 294 -8.23 -29.92 0.53
N GLN A 295 -8.93 -31.01 0.85
CA GLN A 295 -8.32 -32.16 1.51
C GLN A 295 -7.63 -33.10 0.51
N ARG A 296 -8.21 -33.23 -0.69
CA ARG A 296 -7.77 -34.17 -1.74
C ARG A 296 -6.53 -33.70 -2.49
N TYR A 297 -6.38 -32.40 -2.70
CA TYR A 297 -5.26 -31.84 -3.46
C TYR A 297 -4.14 -31.32 -2.56
N ILE A 298 -2.91 -31.42 -3.06
CA ILE A 298 -1.80 -30.56 -2.65
C ILE A 298 -1.90 -29.29 -3.49
N ILE A 299 -1.81 -28.12 -2.85
CA ILE A 299 -1.90 -26.82 -3.54
C ILE A 299 -0.51 -26.23 -3.65
N TRP A 300 -0.18 -25.69 -4.82
CA TRP A 300 1.00 -24.85 -4.98
C TRP A 300 0.63 -23.55 -5.69
N ASP A 301 0.81 -22.44 -4.99
CA ASP A 301 0.90 -21.11 -5.58
C ASP A 301 2.37 -20.69 -5.67
N MET A 302 2.91 -20.61 -6.89
CA MET A 302 4.29 -20.23 -7.13
C MET A 302 4.55 -18.72 -7.29
N CYS A 303 3.51 -17.88 -7.17
CA CYS A 303 3.60 -16.43 -7.28
C CYS A 303 2.62 -15.73 -6.34
N CYS A 304 2.54 -16.22 -5.09
CA CYS A 304 1.50 -15.86 -4.13
C CYS A 304 1.52 -14.39 -3.65
N GLY A 305 2.63 -13.67 -3.87
CA GLY A 305 2.83 -12.35 -3.25
C GLY A 305 2.68 -12.45 -1.74
N VAL A 306 1.76 -11.67 -1.16
CA VAL A 306 1.41 -11.71 0.27
C VAL A 306 0.30 -12.70 0.63
N GLY A 307 -0.09 -13.59 -0.30
CA GLY A 307 -0.96 -14.74 -0.03
C GLY A 307 -2.46 -14.51 -0.13
N ASN A 308 -2.89 -13.43 -0.77
CA ASN A 308 -4.31 -13.01 -0.79
C ASN A 308 -5.25 -14.01 -1.46
N LEU A 309 -4.78 -14.78 -2.45
CA LEU A 309 -5.60 -15.79 -3.10
C LEU A 309 -5.85 -17.00 -2.17
N GLU A 310 -4.95 -17.24 -1.22
CA GLU A 310 -4.94 -18.43 -0.37
C GLU A 310 -5.60 -18.20 0.98
N VAL A 311 -5.92 -16.96 1.37
CA VAL A 311 -6.44 -16.61 2.71
C VAL A 311 -7.76 -17.30 3.10
N LYS A 312 -8.49 -17.86 2.13
CA LYS A 312 -9.75 -18.59 2.36
C LYS A 312 -9.57 -20.10 2.44
N HIS A 313 -8.33 -20.59 2.37
CA HIS A 313 -8.06 -22.01 2.46
C HIS A 313 -8.35 -22.54 3.87
N SER A 314 -9.06 -23.66 3.95
CA SER A 314 -9.43 -24.34 5.19
C SER A 314 -8.36 -25.32 5.70
N ASN A 315 -7.44 -25.77 4.84
CA ASN A 315 -6.43 -26.77 5.19
C ASN A 315 -5.03 -26.38 4.71
N TYR A 316 -4.43 -25.39 5.37
CA TYR A 316 -3.12 -24.86 5.00
C TYR A 316 -1.99 -25.88 4.99
N ARG A 317 -2.11 -27.02 5.70
CA ARG A 317 -1.06 -28.07 5.69
C ARG A 317 -0.83 -28.70 4.33
N ASN A 318 -1.79 -28.60 3.41
CA ASN A 318 -1.64 -29.07 2.03
C ASN A 318 -1.11 -27.97 1.08
N VAL A 319 -0.84 -26.76 1.57
CA VAL A 319 -0.56 -25.59 0.75
C VAL A 319 0.92 -25.23 0.78
N PHE A 320 1.51 -25.13 -0.41
CA PHE A 320 2.82 -24.57 -0.65
C PHE A 320 2.66 -23.20 -1.32
N MET A 321 3.35 -22.20 -0.80
CA MET A 321 3.29 -20.83 -1.29
C MET A 321 4.70 -20.31 -1.50
N SER A 322 4.98 -19.78 -2.69
CA SER A 322 6.24 -19.14 -2.97
C SER A 322 6.09 -17.84 -3.72
N THR A 323 7.07 -16.96 -3.53
CA THR A 323 7.12 -15.63 -4.16
C THR A 323 8.58 -15.25 -4.39
N LEU A 324 8.79 -14.37 -5.37
CA LEU A 324 10.11 -13.86 -5.73
C LEU A 324 10.73 -13.03 -4.58
N ASP A 325 9.91 -12.30 -3.82
CA ASP A 325 10.39 -11.32 -2.84
C ASP A 325 10.39 -11.88 -1.41
N GLN A 326 11.56 -11.85 -0.75
CA GLN A 326 11.67 -12.24 0.65
C GLN A 326 10.80 -11.37 1.56
N ALA A 327 10.61 -10.09 1.24
CA ALA A 327 9.82 -9.18 2.05
C ALA A 327 8.34 -9.58 2.10
N ASP A 328 7.80 -10.23 1.06
CA ASP A 328 6.43 -10.77 1.08
C ASP A 328 6.28 -11.91 2.09
N ILE A 329 7.28 -12.76 2.19
CA ILE A 329 7.31 -13.88 3.14
C ILE A 329 7.37 -13.36 4.57
N ASP A 330 8.21 -12.35 4.80
CA ASP A 330 8.34 -11.73 6.10
C ASP A 330 7.03 -11.06 6.52
N ILE A 331 6.32 -10.41 5.57
CA ILE A 331 4.98 -9.89 5.80
C ILE A 331 3.99 -10.99 6.15
N MET A 332 3.90 -12.06 5.35
CA MET A 332 2.98 -13.18 5.63
C MET A 332 3.25 -13.81 7.00
N ARG A 333 4.52 -13.91 7.41
CA ARG A 333 4.91 -14.41 8.73
C ARG A 333 4.52 -13.44 9.84
N ALA A 334 4.75 -12.13 9.65
CA ALA A 334 4.41 -11.07 10.59
C ALA A 334 2.90 -10.91 10.78
N SER A 335 2.12 -11.09 9.71
CA SER A 335 0.66 -11.00 9.72
C SER A 335 -0.03 -12.30 10.11
N HIS A 336 0.70 -13.39 10.35
CA HIS A 336 0.10 -14.72 10.53
C HIS A 336 -0.89 -15.08 9.40
N THR A 337 -0.55 -14.69 8.16
CA THR A 337 -1.34 -15.05 6.98
C THR A 337 -1.04 -16.50 6.61
N CYS A 338 -2.07 -17.28 6.26
CA CYS A 338 -1.96 -18.67 5.82
C CYS A 338 -1.21 -19.60 6.80
N VAL A 339 -1.46 -19.46 8.11
CA VAL A 339 -0.80 -20.26 9.15
C VAL A 339 -0.93 -21.75 8.88
N GLY A 340 0.21 -22.43 8.78
CA GLY A 340 0.30 -23.87 8.51
C GLY A 340 0.67 -24.21 7.07
N ALA A 341 0.69 -23.23 6.16
CA ALA A 341 1.24 -23.39 4.83
C ALA A 341 2.77 -23.44 4.87
N THR A 342 3.38 -24.13 3.90
CA THR A 342 4.83 -24.08 3.70
C THR A 342 5.16 -22.91 2.79
N ILE A 343 5.72 -21.85 3.36
CA ILE A 343 6.01 -20.58 2.67
C ILE A 343 7.54 -20.41 2.48
N PHE A 344 7.98 -20.16 1.25
CA PHE A 344 9.40 -20.08 0.89
C PHE A 344 9.68 -19.11 -0.26
N GLN A 345 10.90 -18.53 -0.30
CA GLN A 345 11.33 -17.64 -1.38
C GLN A 345 11.74 -18.47 -2.58
N TYR A 346 11.21 -18.13 -3.75
CA TYR A 346 11.49 -18.86 -4.96
C TYR A 346 11.23 -18.01 -6.20
N ASP A 347 12.26 -17.86 -7.05
CA ASP A 347 12.10 -17.30 -8.38
C ASP A 347 11.67 -18.40 -9.36
N TYR A 348 10.35 -18.58 -9.52
CA TYR A 348 9.80 -19.67 -10.33
C TYR A 348 10.24 -19.64 -11.80
N LEU A 349 10.79 -18.57 -12.36
CA LEU A 349 11.23 -18.57 -13.77
C LEU A 349 12.74 -18.77 -13.93
N ASN A 350 13.51 -18.68 -12.83
CA ASN A 350 14.97 -18.72 -12.85
C ASN A 350 15.60 -19.75 -11.91
N ASP A 351 15.06 -19.91 -10.69
CA ASP A 351 15.58 -20.90 -9.74
C ASP A 351 15.34 -22.31 -10.29
N ASP A 352 16.35 -23.18 -10.11
CA ASP A 352 16.35 -24.58 -10.56
C ASP A 352 16.21 -24.78 -12.07
N ILE A 353 16.51 -23.77 -12.87
CA ILE A 353 16.58 -23.88 -14.33
C ILE A 353 18.03 -23.86 -14.79
N ASP A 354 18.44 -24.89 -15.54
CA ASP A 354 19.76 -24.99 -16.17
C ASP A 354 19.87 -24.11 -17.44
N ASP A 355 21.05 -24.07 -18.05
CA ASP A 355 21.32 -23.25 -19.25
C ASP A 355 20.54 -23.70 -20.50
N PHE A 356 19.90 -24.88 -20.45
CA PHE A 356 19.10 -25.45 -21.52
C PHE A 356 17.58 -25.33 -21.26
N GLY A 357 17.18 -24.75 -20.13
CA GLY A 357 15.77 -24.61 -19.73
C GLY A 357 15.20 -25.85 -19.03
N ASN A 358 16.02 -26.83 -18.64
CA ASN A 358 15.58 -28.00 -17.87
C ASN A 358 15.51 -27.69 -16.38
N ILE A 359 14.65 -28.43 -15.69
CA ILE A 359 14.41 -28.27 -14.25
C ILE A 359 15.34 -29.20 -13.46
N ASP A 360 16.19 -28.63 -12.61
CA ASP A 360 17.05 -29.33 -11.64
C ASP A 360 16.98 -28.65 -10.27
N TYR A 361 16.21 -29.26 -9.36
CA TYR A 361 16.01 -28.77 -8.00
C TYR A 361 17.27 -28.74 -7.12
N SER A 362 18.38 -29.36 -7.56
CA SER A 362 19.64 -29.37 -6.82
C SER A 362 20.40 -28.05 -6.94
N ILE A 363 20.09 -27.22 -7.94
CA ILE A 363 20.76 -25.94 -8.20
C ILE A 363 20.55 -24.97 -7.04
N SER A 364 19.30 -24.73 -6.63
CA SER A 364 18.97 -23.82 -5.52
C SER A 364 18.65 -24.54 -4.21
N ASN A 365 18.13 -25.77 -4.29
CA ASN A 365 17.54 -26.51 -3.16
C ASN A 365 16.46 -25.76 -2.37
N LYS A 366 15.83 -24.73 -2.96
CA LYS A 366 14.81 -23.91 -2.29
C LYS A 366 13.45 -24.59 -2.22
N VAL A 367 13.10 -25.43 -3.22
CA VAL A 367 11.81 -26.14 -3.24
C VAL A 367 11.79 -27.17 -2.09
N PRO A 368 10.78 -27.13 -1.20
CA PRO A 368 10.70 -28.03 -0.06
C PRO A 368 10.75 -29.51 -0.48
N PRO A 369 11.49 -30.38 0.25
CA PRO A 369 11.57 -31.80 -0.08
C PRO A 369 10.22 -32.50 -0.21
N ALA A 370 9.25 -32.13 0.64
CA ALA A 370 7.89 -32.68 0.59
C ALA A 370 7.18 -32.35 -0.74
N LEU A 371 7.35 -31.12 -1.25
CA LEU A 371 6.79 -30.72 -2.53
C LEU A 371 7.50 -31.42 -3.69
N ARG A 372 8.84 -31.51 -3.66
CA ARG A 372 9.61 -32.27 -4.68
C ARG A 372 9.15 -33.73 -4.77
N GLN A 373 8.94 -34.37 -3.61
CA GLN A 373 8.43 -35.74 -3.56
C GLN A 373 7.01 -35.84 -4.11
N ALA A 374 6.12 -34.91 -3.77
CA ALA A 374 4.75 -34.89 -4.29
C ALA A 374 4.74 -34.75 -5.83
N ILE A 375 5.61 -33.90 -6.38
CA ILE A 375 5.76 -33.73 -7.83
C ILE A 375 6.25 -35.03 -8.49
N ALA A 376 7.28 -35.66 -7.94
CA ALA A 376 7.79 -36.93 -8.45
C ALA A 376 6.72 -38.04 -8.41
N ASP A 377 6.07 -38.23 -7.26
CA ASP A 377 5.02 -39.24 -7.04
C ASP A 377 3.84 -39.02 -8.02
N ALA A 378 3.44 -37.75 -8.24
CA ALA A 378 2.38 -37.41 -9.20
C ALA A 378 2.78 -37.69 -10.65
N LYS A 379 4.04 -37.38 -11.05
CA LYS A 379 4.56 -37.68 -12.39
C LYS A 379 4.56 -39.19 -12.66
N GLU A 380 5.05 -39.97 -11.71
CA GLU A 380 5.09 -41.44 -11.78
C GLU A 380 3.69 -42.07 -11.74
N GLY A 381 2.69 -41.36 -11.23
CA GLY A 381 1.33 -41.90 -11.05
C GLY A 381 1.27 -42.92 -9.92
N LYS A 382 2.09 -42.72 -8.88
CA LYS A 382 2.19 -43.62 -7.73
C LYS A 382 0.83 -43.75 -7.03
N LYS A 383 0.42 -44.99 -6.75
CA LYS A 383 -0.86 -45.28 -6.10
C LYS A 383 -0.92 -44.58 -4.74
N GLY A 384 -1.98 -43.80 -4.52
CA GLY A 384 -2.20 -43.06 -3.27
C GLY A 384 -1.50 -41.69 -3.20
N ALA A 385 -0.73 -41.30 -4.22
CA ALA A 385 -0.21 -39.94 -4.32
C ALA A 385 -1.37 -38.93 -4.43
N LYS A 386 -1.29 -37.85 -3.64
CA LYS A 386 -2.27 -36.77 -3.77
C LYS A 386 -2.02 -36.02 -5.08
N PRO A 387 -3.06 -35.74 -5.88
CA PRO A 387 -2.92 -34.88 -7.05
C PRO A 387 -2.54 -33.46 -6.64
N ILE A 388 -1.84 -32.76 -7.54
CA ILE A 388 -1.47 -31.36 -7.36
C ILE A 388 -2.50 -30.47 -8.09
N LEU A 389 -2.95 -29.42 -7.41
CA LEU A 389 -3.67 -28.29 -7.98
C LEU A 389 -2.78 -27.06 -7.90
N VAL A 390 -2.43 -26.51 -9.06
CA VAL A 390 -1.81 -25.19 -9.16
C VAL A 390 -2.92 -24.15 -9.08
N LEU A 391 -2.85 -23.26 -8.09
CA LEU A 391 -3.79 -22.15 -7.89
C LEU A 391 -2.98 -20.86 -7.88
N ILE A 392 -3.10 -20.03 -8.92
CA ILE A 392 -2.19 -18.88 -9.10
C ILE A 392 -2.84 -17.64 -9.70
N ASN A 393 -2.23 -16.49 -9.44
CA ASN A 393 -2.43 -15.25 -10.19
C ASN A 393 -1.09 -14.70 -10.72
N PRO A 394 -0.55 -15.28 -11.82
CA PRO A 394 0.76 -14.90 -12.34
C PRO A 394 0.83 -13.47 -12.86
N PRO A 395 2.03 -12.87 -12.91
CA PRO A 395 2.21 -11.50 -13.36
C PRO A 395 1.83 -11.28 -14.84
N TYR A 396 1.19 -10.15 -15.14
CA TYR A 396 0.67 -9.85 -16.49
C TYR A 396 1.58 -9.02 -17.40
N ALA A 397 2.86 -8.82 -17.03
CA ALA A 397 3.79 -7.99 -17.79
C ALA A 397 4.34 -8.71 -19.05
N GLU A 398 4.70 -7.90 -20.06
CA GLU A 398 5.35 -8.37 -21.29
C GLU A 398 6.84 -7.96 -21.26
N ALA A 399 7.73 -8.91 -21.58
CA ALA A 399 9.18 -8.78 -21.46
C ALA A 399 9.78 -7.60 -22.25
N MET A 400 9.23 -7.23 -23.43
CA MET A 400 9.75 -6.10 -24.21
C MET A 400 9.44 -4.72 -23.61
N ASN A 401 8.39 -4.60 -22.80
CA ASN A 401 8.08 -3.33 -22.14
C ASN A 401 8.98 -3.05 -20.93
N ILE A 402 9.74 -4.06 -20.49
CA ILE A 402 10.66 -3.94 -19.36
C ILE A 402 12.00 -3.36 -19.83
N ASP A 403 12.48 -3.76 -21.01
CA ASP A 403 13.72 -3.25 -21.60
C ASP A 403 13.63 -1.73 -21.93
N ASN A 404 12.46 -1.23 -22.36
CA ASN A 404 12.29 0.20 -22.70
C ASN A 404 12.15 1.14 -21.49
N VAL A 405 11.83 0.63 -20.30
CA VAL A 405 11.74 1.45 -19.07
C VAL A 405 13.12 1.62 -18.40
N THR A 406 14.09 0.76 -18.72
CA THR A 406 15.43 0.75 -18.11
C THR A 406 16.45 1.70 -18.76
N ALA A 407 16.11 2.33 -19.88
CA ALA A 407 17.02 3.22 -20.61
C ALA A 407 17.14 4.64 -20.01
N SER A 408 16.32 5.01 -19.02
CA SER A 408 16.23 6.37 -18.48
C SER A 408 16.77 6.56 -17.05
N SER A 409 17.49 5.59 -16.48
CA SER A 409 18.10 5.75 -15.14
C SER A 409 19.57 5.32 -15.14
N GLY A 410 20.45 6.26 -14.79
CA GLY A 410 21.90 6.11 -14.89
C GLY A 410 22.54 5.03 -14.00
N LYS A 411 23.73 4.61 -14.44
CA LYS A 411 24.84 3.88 -13.76
C LYS A 411 24.56 2.61 -12.92
N ASN A 412 23.33 2.13 -12.80
CA ASN A 412 23.01 0.77 -12.32
C ASN A 412 22.41 -0.11 -13.44
N SER A 413 22.84 0.11 -14.68
CA SER A 413 22.31 -0.54 -15.88
C SER A 413 22.78 -1.98 -16.11
N GLU A 414 23.76 -2.47 -15.33
CA GLU A 414 24.30 -3.83 -15.49
C GLU A 414 23.54 -4.90 -14.69
N MET A 415 22.87 -4.54 -13.58
CA MET A 415 22.00 -5.47 -12.83
C MET A 415 20.52 -5.42 -13.28
N LYS A 416 20.16 -4.51 -14.20
CA LYS A 416 18.76 -4.19 -14.56
C LYS A 416 18.34 -4.55 -15.99
N LYS A 417 19.18 -5.28 -16.75
CA LYS A 417 18.84 -5.84 -18.07
C LYS A 417 18.59 -7.34 -17.95
N GLY A 418 17.35 -7.80 -17.95
CA GLY A 418 17.14 -9.26 -17.83
C GLY A 418 15.75 -9.86 -17.97
N VAL A 419 14.67 -9.10 -18.11
CA VAL A 419 13.33 -9.76 -18.13
C VAL A 419 12.97 -10.34 -19.49
N SER A 420 13.70 -9.99 -20.55
CA SER A 420 13.70 -10.74 -21.81
C SER A 420 14.55 -12.02 -21.78
N LYS A 421 15.18 -12.37 -20.65
CA LYS A 421 16.03 -13.57 -20.47
C LYS A 421 15.81 -14.26 -19.12
N THR A 422 14.57 -14.61 -18.78
CA THR A 422 14.38 -15.62 -17.74
C THR A 422 15.05 -16.92 -18.18
N ARG A 423 15.57 -17.72 -17.26
CA ARG A 423 16.25 -18.96 -17.66
C ARG A 423 15.32 -19.90 -18.41
N ILE A 424 14.05 -19.98 -17.99
CA ILE A 424 13.04 -20.80 -18.67
C ILE A 424 12.78 -20.37 -20.13
N SER A 425 12.98 -19.09 -20.47
CA SER A 425 12.75 -18.59 -21.84
C SER A 425 13.66 -19.23 -22.90
N HIS A 426 14.81 -19.80 -22.51
CA HIS A 426 15.70 -20.52 -23.44
C HIS A 426 15.03 -21.75 -24.06
N GLY A 427 14.09 -22.39 -23.34
CA GLY A 427 13.32 -23.55 -23.81
C GLY A 427 12.06 -23.21 -24.62
N MET A 428 11.83 -21.92 -24.93
CA MET A 428 10.54 -21.42 -25.44
C MET A 428 10.60 -20.85 -26.87
N ALA A 429 11.70 -21.05 -27.60
CA ALA A 429 11.93 -20.45 -28.93
C ALA A 429 10.81 -20.76 -29.95
N ASP A 430 10.18 -21.92 -29.83
CA ASP A 430 9.11 -22.40 -30.70
C ASP A 430 7.73 -21.81 -30.39
N LEU A 431 7.55 -21.14 -29.23
CA LEU A 431 6.27 -20.57 -28.81
C LEU A 431 5.96 -19.22 -29.46
N GLY A 432 6.88 -18.70 -30.27
CA GLY A 432 6.73 -17.45 -31.02
C GLY A 432 6.50 -16.24 -30.10
N TYR A 433 5.51 -15.41 -30.44
CA TYR A 433 5.23 -14.18 -29.68
C TYR A 433 4.86 -14.45 -28.22
N ALA A 434 4.20 -15.58 -27.95
CA ALA A 434 3.69 -15.90 -26.62
C ALA A 434 4.80 -15.98 -25.56
N ALA A 435 6.03 -16.39 -25.94
CA ALA A 435 7.16 -16.50 -25.02
C ALA A 435 7.55 -15.17 -24.34
N ARG A 436 7.11 -14.03 -24.88
CA ARG A 436 7.37 -12.70 -24.31
C ARG A 436 6.51 -12.37 -23.10
N GLU A 437 5.45 -13.13 -22.82
CA GLU A 437 4.51 -12.83 -21.75
C GLU A 437 4.85 -13.66 -20.51
N LEU A 438 5.04 -13.02 -19.36
CA LEU A 438 5.50 -13.72 -18.15
C LEU A 438 4.54 -14.84 -17.73
N PHE A 439 3.24 -14.59 -17.76
CA PHE A 439 2.26 -15.64 -17.43
C PHE A 439 2.36 -16.87 -18.37
N VAL A 440 2.80 -16.69 -19.62
CA VAL A 440 3.05 -17.81 -20.56
C VAL A 440 4.30 -18.58 -20.17
N GLN A 441 5.33 -17.91 -19.66
CA GLN A 441 6.53 -18.57 -19.14
C GLN A 441 6.21 -19.43 -17.92
N PHE A 442 5.32 -18.94 -17.02
CA PHE A 442 4.74 -19.75 -15.94
C PHE A 442 4.04 -21.00 -16.49
N LEU A 443 3.14 -20.83 -17.47
CA LEU A 443 2.43 -21.95 -18.09
C LEU A 443 3.37 -22.97 -18.72
N HIS A 444 4.40 -22.51 -19.44
CA HIS A 444 5.39 -23.39 -20.06
C HIS A 444 6.16 -24.20 -19.01
N ARG A 445 6.63 -23.57 -17.93
CA ARG A 445 7.27 -24.30 -16.83
C ARG A 445 6.31 -25.30 -16.19
N ILE A 446 5.06 -24.91 -15.91
CA ILE A 446 4.03 -25.81 -15.34
C ILE A 446 3.81 -27.03 -16.25
N MET A 447 3.76 -26.85 -17.57
CA MET A 447 3.59 -27.96 -18.51
C MET A 447 4.72 -28.99 -18.42
N ALA A 448 5.97 -28.55 -18.19
CA ALA A 448 7.12 -29.43 -18.03
C ALA A 448 7.23 -30.01 -16.60
N GLU A 449 6.95 -29.18 -15.59
CA GLU A 449 7.13 -29.50 -14.17
C GLU A 449 5.97 -30.33 -13.61
N LEU A 450 4.75 -30.10 -14.07
CA LEU A 450 3.50 -30.59 -13.47
C LEU A 450 2.51 -31.10 -14.55
N PRO A 451 2.91 -32.01 -15.46
CA PRO A 451 2.10 -32.39 -16.63
C PRO A 451 0.77 -33.09 -16.30
N LYS A 452 0.55 -33.49 -15.04
CA LYS A 452 -0.67 -34.18 -14.59
C LYS A 452 -1.49 -33.37 -13.55
N CYS A 453 -1.14 -32.11 -13.32
CA CYS A 453 -1.85 -31.29 -12.33
C CYS A 453 -3.23 -30.83 -12.84
N LYS A 454 -4.05 -30.34 -11.91
CA LYS A 454 -5.09 -29.37 -12.24
C LYS A 454 -4.46 -27.98 -12.19
N LEU A 455 -4.90 -27.09 -13.06
CA LEU A 455 -4.47 -25.69 -13.05
C LEU A 455 -5.71 -24.81 -12.94
N ALA A 456 -5.78 -24.01 -11.88
CA ALA A 456 -6.73 -22.92 -11.73
C ALA A 456 -5.94 -21.60 -11.70
N MET A 457 -6.16 -20.72 -12.67
CA MET A 457 -5.37 -19.48 -12.75
C MET A 457 -6.18 -18.27 -13.14
N PHE A 458 -5.83 -17.14 -12.54
CA PHE A 458 -6.15 -15.82 -13.06
C PHE A 458 -5.18 -15.44 -14.19
N SER A 459 -5.70 -15.06 -15.36
CA SER A 459 -4.85 -14.65 -16.48
C SER A 459 -5.56 -13.77 -17.50
N LYS A 460 -4.78 -13.07 -18.32
CA LYS A 460 -5.27 -12.54 -19.60
C LYS A 460 -5.62 -13.71 -20.52
N LEU A 461 -6.69 -13.58 -21.30
CA LEU A 461 -7.17 -14.64 -22.18
C LEU A 461 -6.39 -14.81 -23.50
N LYS A 462 -5.24 -14.13 -23.65
CA LYS A 462 -4.45 -14.16 -24.90
C LYS A 462 -4.06 -15.58 -25.31
N TYR A 463 -3.73 -16.44 -24.34
CA TYR A 463 -3.36 -17.83 -24.61
C TYR A 463 -4.53 -18.67 -25.14
N VAL A 464 -5.77 -18.27 -24.86
CA VAL A 464 -6.98 -18.93 -25.36
C VAL A 464 -7.29 -18.49 -26.78
N ASN A 465 -7.25 -17.19 -27.09
CA ASN A 465 -7.87 -16.67 -28.33
C ASN A 465 -7.02 -15.68 -29.16
N ALA A 466 -5.85 -15.22 -28.70
CA ALA A 466 -5.10 -14.21 -29.43
C ALA A 466 -4.46 -14.80 -30.72
N PRO A 467 -4.57 -14.15 -31.89
CA PRO A 467 -4.02 -14.68 -33.14
C PRO A 467 -2.53 -15.01 -33.08
N ASN A 468 -1.73 -14.14 -32.44
CA ASN A 468 -0.27 -14.29 -32.29
C ASN A 468 0.16 -15.37 -31.28
N PHE A 469 -0.79 -16.06 -30.64
CA PHE A 469 -0.52 -17.18 -29.72
C PHE A 469 -0.79 -18.56 -30.36
N GLY A 470 -0.92 -18.62 -31.69
CA GLY A 470 -1.17 -19.86 -32.43
C GLY A 470 -0.17 -20.98 -32.09
N ALA A 471 1.13 -20.69 -32.17
CA ALA A 471 2.19 -21.64 -31.87
C ALA A 471 2.13 -22.16 -30.41
N PHE A 472 1.85 -21.28 -29.44
CA PHE A 472 1.62 -21.70 -28.06
C PHE A 472 0.42 -22.66 -27.95
N ARG A 473 -0.69 -22.34 -28.63
CA ARG A 473 -1.88 -23.18 -28.58
C ARG A 473 -1.65 -24.57 -29.16
N GLU A 474 -0.77 -24.75 -30.14
CA GLU A 474 -0.41 -26.09 -30.63
C GLU A 474 0.14 -27.00 -29.53
N ARG A 475 0.78 -26.41 -28.49
CA ARG A 475 1.27 -27.13 -27.31
C ARG A 475 0.29 -27.12 -26.14
N TRP A 476 -0.57 -26.11 -26.04
CA TRP A 476 -1.61 -26.03 -25.00
C TRP A 476 -2.78 -26.97 -25.32
N LEU A 477 -2.65 -28.23 -24.87
CA LEU A 477 -3.60 -29.31 -25.14
C LEU A 477 -4.50 -29.66 -23.94
N ALA A 478 -4.36 -28.97 -22.80
CA ALA A 478 -5.12 -29.27 -21.58
C ALA A 478 -6.65 -29.21 -21.81
N GLU A 479 -7.40 -30.10 -21.14
CA GLU A 479 -8.87 -30.05 -21.15
C GLU A 479 -9.35 -28.86 -20.31
N TYR A 480 -10.20 -28.02 -20.89
CA TYR A 480 -10.92 -26.98 -20.15
C TYR A 480 -11.98 -27.63 -19.26
N LEU A 481 -11.99 -27.27 -17.98
CA LEU A 481 -12.96 -27.81 -17.02
C LEU A 481 -14.12 -26.83 -16.79
N ASP A 482 -13.80 -25.63 -16.33
CA ASP A 482 -14.78 -24.58 -16.02
C ASP A 482 -14.07 -23.24 -15.76
N GLY A 483 -14.83 -22.17 -15.52
CA GLY A 483 -14.29 -20.89 -15.12
C GLY A 483 -15.21 -19.69 -15.35
N PHE A 484 -14.75 -18.54 -14.87
CA PHE A 484 -15.42 -17.26 -15.07
C PHE A 484 -14.44 -16.21 -15.60
N VAL A 485 -14.99 -15.13 -16.15
CA VAL A 485 -14.25 -13.92 -16.48
C VAL A 485 -14.79 -12.76 -15.66
N VAL A 486 -13.89 -11.90 -15.20
CA VAL A 486 -14.23 -10.72 -14.42
C VAL A 486 -13.62 -9.48 -15.07
N HIS A 487 -14.29 -8.34 -14.96
CA HIS A 487 -13.76 -7.08 -15.49
C HIS A 487 -12.42 -6.71 -14.82
N SER A 488 -11.39 -6.35 -15.60
CA SER A 488 -10.04 -6.01 -15.14
C SER A 488 -9.99 -4.97 -14.02
N LYS A 489 -10.90 -3.99 -14.05
CA LYS A 489 -11.07 -2.95 -13.02
C LYS A 489 -11.47 -3.46 -11.63
N SER A 490 -11.72 -4.76 -11.47
CA SER A 490 -11.83 -5.36 -10.13
C SER A 490 -10.48 -5.35 -9.41
N PHE A 491 -9.37 -5.46 -10.16
CA PHE A 491 -8.02 -5.53 -9.62
C PHE A 491 -7.43 -4.13 -9.52
N ASP A 492 -7.00 -3.76 -8.32
CA ASP A 492 -6.38 -2.47 -8.04
C ASP A 492 -5.13 -2.25 -8.92
N GLY A 493 -5.02 -1.04 -9.50
CA GLY A 493 -3.89 -0.65 -10.34
C GLY A 493 -4.04 -0.95 -11.84
N LEU A 494 -5.00 -1.79 -12.26
CA LEU A 494 -5.28 -2.02 -13.68
C LEU A 494 -6.16 -0.92 -14.28
N LYS A 495 -5.62 -0.17 -15.24
CA LYS A 495 -6.33 0.91 -15.95
C LYS A 495 -7.07 0.46 -17.22
N GLY A 496 -6.72 -0.69 -17.78
CA GLY A 496 -7.32 -1.18 -19.03
C GLY A 496 -8.74 -1.72 -18.85
N ASN A 497 -9.49 -1.83 -19.95
CA ASN A 497 -10.81 -2.47 -19.98
C ASN A 497 -10.71 -3.79 -20.75
N PHE A 498 -10.55 -4.90 -20.04
CA PHE A 498 -10.49 -6.23 -20.64
C PHE A 498 -10.92 -7.29 -19.61
N PRO A 499 -11.39 -8.47 -20.03
CA PRO A 499 -11.67 -9.55 -19.10
C PRO A 499 -10.38 -10.19 -18.56
N ILE A 500 -10.38 -10.53 -17.28
CA ILE A 500 -9.41 -11.43 -16.65
C ILE A 500 -10.15 -12.73 -16.38
N GLY A 501 -9.62 -13.85 -16.87
CA GLY A 501 -10.23 -15.16 -16.66
C GLY A 501 -9.65 -15.86 -15.45
N PHE A 502 -10.53 -16.40 -14.60
CA PHE A 502 -10.20 -17.48 -13.66
C PHE A 502 -10.62 -18.80 -14.28
N LEU A 503 -9.67 -19.50 -14.89
CA LEU A 503 -9.96 -20.68 -15.70
C LEU A 503 -9.32 -21.94 -15.11
N LEU A 504 -10.07 -23.04 -15.12
CA LEU A 504 -9.68 -24.34 -14.61
C LEU A 504 -9.38 -25.30 -15.76
N TRP A 505 -8.25 -25.99 -15.66
CA TRP A 505 -7.73 -26.90 -16.69
C TRP A 505 -7.28 -28.23 -16.08
N ASP A 506 -7.45 -29.31 -16.83
CA ASP A 506 -6.88 -30.62 -16.55
C ASP A 506 -5.68 -30.87 -17.47
N MET A 507 -4.47 -30.76 -16.91
CA MET A 507 -3.23 -30.93 -17.66
C MET A 507 -2.99 -32.41 -18.05
N ALA A 508 -3.58 -33.34 -17.30
CA ALA A 508 -3.42 -34.77 -17.55
C ALA A 508 -4.15 -35.25 -18.83
N LYS A 509 -5.05 -34.44 -19.39
CA LYS A 509 -5.86 -34.79 -20.55
C LYS A 509 -5.53 -33.88 -21.73
N GLN A 510 -5.22 -34.51 -22.86
CA GLN A 510 -4.95 -33.81 -24.11
C GLN A 510 -6.24 -33.68 -24.93
N LYS A 511 -7.10 -32.74 -24.53
CA LYS A 511 -8.42 -32.51 -25.16
C LYS A 511 -8.69 -31.00 -25.29
N PRO A 512 -7.98 -30.30 -26.19
CA PRO A 512 -8.21 -28.88 -26.40
C PRO A 512 -9.62 -28.63 -26.93
N ALA A 513 -10.30 -27.61 -26.39
CA ALA A 513 -11.61 -27.19 -26.87
C ALA A 513 -11.49 -26.11 -27.96
N ASP A 514 -12.35 -26.17 -28.99
CA ASP A 514 -12.43 -25.14 -30.04
C ASP A 514 -12.97 -23.81 -29.50
N ALA A 515 -13.79 -23.86 -28.46
CA ALA A 515 -14.26 -22.72 -27.71
C ALA A 515 -14.42 -23.08 -26.24
N ILE A 516 -14.26 -22.08 -25.37
CA ILE A 516 -14.61 -22.18 -23.95
C ILE A 516 -15.74 -21.20 -23.65
N SER A 517 -16.65 -21.58 -22.76
CA SER A 517 -17.71 -20.72 -22.23
C SER A 517 -17.46 -20.45 -20.76
N THR A 518 -17.72 -19.21 -20.35
CA THR A 518 -17.45 -18.70 -19.01
C THR A 518 -18.60 -17.83 -18.54
N ILE A 519 -18.83 -17.80 -17.23
CA ILE A 519 -19.69 -16.79 -16.62
C ILE A 519 -18.95 -15.44 -16.69
N ALA A 520 -19.65 -14.38 -17.10
CA ALA A 520 -19.11 -13.02 -17.10
C ALA A 520 -19.55 -12.29 -15.83
N LEU A 521 -18.57 -11.72 -15.12
CA LEU A 521 -18.76 -10.95 -13.89
C LEU A 521 -18.41 -9.48 -14.12
N ASN A 522 -19.18 -8.57 -13.50
CA ASN A 522 -18.83 -7.16 -13.43
C ASN A 522 -17.66 -6.92 -12.43
N LYS A 523 -17.28 -5.65 -12.22
CA LYS A 523 -16.16 -5.31 -11.33
C LYS A 523 -16.39 -5.64 -9.85
N ASP A 524 -17.66 -5.78 -9.47
CA ASP A 524 -18.12 -6.05 -8.11
C ASP A 524 -18.34 -7.56 -7.90
N GLY A 525 -18.03 -8.39 -8.90
CA GLY A 525 -18.13 -9.86 -8.84
C GLY A 525 -19.54 -10.40 -9.11
N GLU A 526 -20.47 -9.58 -9.59
CA GLU A 526 -21.84 -9.99 -9.89
C GLU A 526 -21.95 -10.52 -11.31
N ALA A 527 -22.72 -11.60 -11.49
CA ALA A 527 -22.94 -12.19 -12.80
C ALA A 527 -23.74 -11.26 -13.72
N ILE A 528 -23.22 -11.03 -14.93
CA ILE A 528 -23.83 -10.16 -15.95
C ILE A 528 -24.13 -10.90 -17.26
N GLY A 529 -23.79 -12.18 -17.35
CA GLY A 529 -24.10 -13.03 -18.50
C GLY A 529 -23.05 -14.12 -18.71
N GLU A 530 -22.96 -14.59 -19.95
CA GLU A 530 -21.98 -15.58 -20.37
C GLU A 530 -21.10 -15.02 -21.48
N LYS A 531 -19.86 -15.50 -21.56
CA LYS A 531 -18.92 -15.13 -22.61
C LYS A 531 -18.18 -16.36 -23.12
N SER A 532 -18.21 -16.54 -24.44
CA SER A 532 -17.42 -17.56 -25.12
C SER A 532 -16.16 -16.98 -25.77
N PHE A 533 -15.09 -17.77 -25.74
CA PHE A 533 -13.80 -17.45 -26.35
C PHE A 533 -13.40 -18.59 -27.29
N TYR A 534 -13.08 -18.25 -28.54
CA TYR A 534 -12.77 -19.23 -29.58
C TYR A 534 -11.26 -19.38 -29.75
N ARG A 535 -10.80 -20.63 -29.86
CA ARG A 535 -9.40 -21.04 -30.00
C ARG A 535 -8.80 -20.61 -31.35
N LYS A 536 -9.63 -20.59 -32.38
CA LYS A 536 -9.35 -20.06 -33.72
C LYS A 536 -10.48 -19.11 -34.09
N LEU A 537 -10.19 -18.07 -34.87
CA LEU A 537 -11.24 -17.21 -35.41
C LEU A 537 -12.19 -18.07 -36.26
N PRO A 538 -13.51 -17.87 -36.16
CA PRO A 538 -14.45 -18.53 -37.06
C PRO A 538 -14.05 -18.19 -38.50
N VAL A 539 -13.95 -19.21 -39.36
CA VAL A 539 -13.86 -18.98 -40.79
C VAL A 539 -15.23 -18.45 -41.21
N THR A 540 -15.31 -17.15 -41.52
CA THR A 540 -16.50 -16.50 -42.07
C THR A 540 -16.80 -16.97 -43.47
#